data_AF-M5BMR6-F1
#
_entry.id   AF-M5BMR6-F1
#
_cell.length_a   1.000
_cell.length_b   1.000
_cell.length_c   1.000
_cell.angle_alpha   90.00
_cell.angle_beta   90.00
_cell.angle_gamma   90.00
#
_symmetry.space_group_name_H-M   'P 1'
#
loop_
_entity.id
_entity.type
_entity.pdbx_description
1 polymer ?
#
loop_
_entity_poly.entity_id
_entity_poly.type
_entity_poly.pdbx_seq_one_letter_code
_entity_poly.pdbx_strand_id
1 'polypeptide(L)'
;MRKNAFGDDLEDAKALPWTREQAWSVLRALASKDEIPYADVLLEFPFKGDELALRNMETAELISIGTVDGRPTTIKPGKPVYKHVYQRLVEDHIFQAVQTINFNEKLIATSVSIIKACEDELTMLKNIGLDLGSSVISGRGATGTRANYLLDKMMQATLKVEKLETENVKLKKVLAKGTFV
;
A
#
# COMPACT_ATOMS: atom_id res chain seq x y z
N MET A 1 0.26 19.53 -11.30
CA MET A 1 0.00 18.53 -10.24
C MET A 1 0.53 17.15 -10.60
N ARG A 2 0.14 16.52 -11.73
CA ARG A 2 0.64 15.18 -12.13
C ARG A 2 2.16 15.09 -12.15
N LYS A 3 2.81 15.92 -12.98
CA LYS A 3 4.28 15.98 -13.06
C LYS A 3 4.93 16.22 -11.69
N ASN A 4 4.44 17.20 -10.93
CA ASN A 4 5.03 17.55 -9.64
C ASN A 4 4.93 16.43 -8.59
N ALA A 5 3.84 15.66 -8.57
CA ALA A 5 3.62 14.63 -7.56
C ALA A 5 4.10 13.23 -8.00
N PHE A 6 4.22 12.98 -9.30
CA PHE A 6 4.50 11.64 -9.85
C PHE A 6 5.70 11.59 -10.83
N GLY A 7 6.30 12.72 -11.21
CA GLY A 7 7.30 12.81 -12.28
C GLY A 7 6.68 12.67 -13.68
N ASP A 8 7.38 13.16 -14.72
CA ASP A 8 6.95 12.91 -16.11
C ASP A 8 7.30 11.49 -16.57
N ASP A 9 8.46 10.98 -16.14
CA ASP A 9 8.91 9.62 -16.43
C ASP A 9 9.43 8.90 -15.17
N LEU A 10 10.04 7.73 -15.36
CA LEU A 10 10.57 6.93 -14.24
C LEU A 10 11.81 7.53 -13.58
N GLU A 11 12.63 8.28 -14.31
CA GLU A 11 13.83 8.89 -13.75
C GLU A 11 13.46 10.14 -12.96
N ASP A 12 12.56 10.97 -13.49
CA ASP A 12 11.97 12.10 -12.77
C ASP A 12 11.30 11.65 -11.47
N ALA A 13 10.60 10.51 -11.49
CA ALA A 13 9.93 9.98 -10.31
C ALA A 13 10.90 9.53 -9.21
N LYS A 14 12.11 9.06 -9.56
CA LYS A 14 13.14 8.69 -8.58
C LYS A 14 13.77 9.90 -7.91
N ALA A 15 13.73 11.07 -8.55
CA ALA A 15 14.22 12.31 -7.99
C ALA A 15 13.26 12.93 -6.95
N LEU A 16 12.01 12.45 -6.89
CA LEU A 16 11.05 12.92 -5.89
C LEU A 16 11.41 12.39 -4.50
N PRO A 17 11.27 13.21 -3.45
CA PRO A 17 11.58 12.81 -2.09
C PRO A 17 10.44 12.00 -1.43
N TRP A 18 9.60 11.37 -2.24
CA TRP A 18 8.53 10.43 -1.87
C TRP A 18 8.29 9.47 -3.03
N THR A 19 7.69 8.32 -2.76
CA THR A 19 7.32 7.36 -3.80
C THR A 19 5.98 7.71 -4.46
N ARG A 20 5.77 7.20 -5.67
CA ARG A 20 4.49 7.34 -6.38
C ARG A 20 3.34 6.73 -5.59
N GLU A 21 3.58 5.63 -4.88
CA GLU A 21 2.59 4.99 -4.02
C GLU A 21 2.21 5.91 -2.85
N GLN A 22 3.19 6.56 -2.20
CA GLN A 22 2.95 7.54 -1.15
C GLN A 22 2.09 8.70 -1.66
N ALA A 23 2.46 9.28 -2.80
CA ALA A 23 1.67 10.35 -3.42
C ALA A 23 0.25 9.88 -3.77
N TRP A 24 0.11 8.71 -4.42
CA TRP A 24 -1.18 8.16 -4.81
C TRP A 24 -2.11 7.92 -3.62
N SER A 25 -1.58 7.33 -2.54
CA SER A 25 -2.35 7.05 -1.33
C SER A 25 -2.97 8.31 -0.72
N VAL A 26 -2.16 9.35 -0.54
CA VAL A 26 -2.61 10.62 0.08
C VAL A 26 -3.57 11.37 -0.82
N LEU A 27 -3.24 11.54 -2.11
CA LEU A 27 -4.09 12.28 -3.05
C LEU A 27 -5.44 11.58 -3.26
N ARG A 28 -5.45 10.25 -3.32
CA ARG A 28 -6.70 9.47 -3.42
C ARG A 28 -7.58 9.64 -2.17
N ALA A 29 -6.97 9.64 -0.98
CA ALA A 29 -7.70 9.83 0.26
C ALA A 29 -8.28 11.26 0.37
N LEU A 30 -7.47 12.28 0.05
CA LEU A 30 -7.87 13.70 0.07
C LEU A 30 -8.82 14.10 -1.07
N ALA A 31 -8.89 13.32 -2.16
CA ALA A 31 -9.94 13.49 -3.15
C ALA A 31 -11.34 13.18 -2.57
N SER A 32 -11.39 12.20 -1.64
CA SER A 32 -12.65 11.71 -1.05
C SER A 32 -13.01 12.40 0.27
N LYS A 33 -12.02 12.84 1.04
CA LYS A 33 -12.17 13.45 2.38
C LYS A 33 -11.55 14.84 2.41
N ASP A 34 -12.04 15.75 3.23
CA ASP A 34 -11.44 17.10 3.36
C ASP A 34 -10.12 17.07 4.13
N GLU A 35 -10.04 16.16 5.10
CA GLU A 35 -8.86 15.91 5.91
C GLU A 35 -8.77 14.42 6.27
N ILE A 36 -7.57 13.95 6.56
CA ILE A 36 -7.30 12.58 6.99
C ILE A 36 -6.38 12.56 8.23
N PRO A 37 -6.54 11.58 9.14
CA PRO A 37 -5.69 11.49 10.32
C PRO A 37 -4.22 11.25 9.95
N TYR A 38 -3.33 12.05 10.51
CA TYR A 38 -1.89 11.98 10.23
C TYR A 38 -1.29 10.62 10.65
N ALA A 39 -1.65 10.15 11.85
CA ALA A 39 -1.11 8.91 12.41
C ALA A 39 -1.47 7.68 11.54
N ASP A 40 -2.71 7.60 11.07
CA ASP A 40 -3.19 6.51 10.22
C ASP A 40 -2.40 6.47 8.91
N VAL A 41 -2.19 7.62 8.27
CA VAL A 41 -1.42 7.72 7.03
C VAL A 41 0.03 7.31 7.23
N LEU A 42 0.65 7.75 8.33
CA LEU A 42 2.06 7.47 8.62
C LEU A 42 2.31 5.98 8.88
N LEU A 43 1.43 5.31 9.64
CA LEU A 43 1.63 3.92 10.05
C LEU A 43 1.33 2.92 8.93
N GLU A 44 0.37 3.23 8.08
CA GLU A 44 -0.06 2.33 7.01
C GLU A 44 0.90 2.32 5.81
N PHE A 45 0.83 1.24 5.02
CA PHE A 45 1.45 1.25 3.69
C PHE A 45 0.84 2.39 2.86
N PRO A 46 1.64 3.21 2.18
CA PRO A 46 3.06 3.01 1.84
C PRO A 46 4.06 3.79 2.69
N PHE A 47 3.64 4.52 3.73
CA PHE A 47 4.56 5.33 4.54
C PHE A 47 5.32 4.48 5.55
N LYS A 48 4.65 3.57 6.27
CA LYS A 48 5.29 2.66 7.24
C LYS A 48 6.30 3.36 8.17
N GLY A 49 5.96 4.56 8.64
CA GLY A 49 6.81 5.38 9.52
C GLY A 49 7.69 6.41 8.81
N ASP A 50 7.63 6.53 7.47
CA ASP A 50 8.36 7.55 6.71
C ASP A 50 7.73 8.94 6.86
N GLU A 51 8.06 9.61 7.96
CA GLU A 51 7.62 10.98 8.23
C GLU A 51 8.27 11.98 7.27
N LEU A 52 9.49 11.70 6.79
CA LEU A 52 10.23 12.60 5.91
C LEU A 52 9.48 12.82 4.59
N ALA A 53 8.91 11.76 4.01
CA ALA A 53 8.07 11.89 2.82
C ALA A 53 6.89 12.87 3.04
N LEU A 54 6.18 12.78 4.17
CA LEU A 54 5.07 13.69 4.49
C LEU A 54 5.54 15.14 4.66
N ARG A 55 6.67 15.37 5.32
CA ARG A 55 7.26 16.71 5.46
C ARG A 55 7.68 17.31 4.12
N ASN A 56 8.26 16.50 3.24
CA ASN A 56 8.63 16.93 1.91
C ASN A 56 7.41 17.22 1.04
N MET A 57 6.34 16.41 1.14
CA MET A 57 5.08 16.70 0.46
C MET A 57 4.43 17.99 0.96
N GLU A 58 4.52 18.30 2.26
CA GLU A 58 4.07 19.57 2.83
C GLU A 58 4.91 20.74 2.27
N THR A 59 6.23 20.59 2.21
CA THR A 59 7.14 21.61 1.68
C THR A 59 6.90 21.88 0.20
N ALA A 60 6.55 20.83 -0.56
CA ALA A 60 6.16 20.93 -1.96
C ALA A 60 4.71 21.43 -2.16
N GLU A 61 4.04 21.87 -1.09
CA GLU A 61 2.65 22.36 -1.06
C GLU A 61 1.61 21.33 -1.53
N LEU A 62 1.95 20.05 -1.66
CA LEU A 62 0.99 19.01 -2.03
C LEU A 62 0.00 18.78 -0.89
N ILE A 63 0.47 18.85 0.34
CA ILE A 63 -0.36 18.74 1.53
C ILE A 63 -0.07 19.87 2.51
N SER A 64 -0.92 19.98 3.52
CA SER A 64 -0.66 20.76 4.73
C SER A 64 -0.87 19.85 5.93
N ILE A 65 0.01 19.93 6.93
CA ILE A 65 -0.09 19.17 8.16
C ILE A 65 -0.64 20.08 9.25
N GLY A 66 -1.87 19.77 9.70
CA GLY A 66 -2.47 20.42 10.85
C GLY A 66 -1.86 19.91 12.15
N THR A 67 -1.58 20.84 13.07
CA THR A 67 -1.02 20.53 14.38
C THR A 67 -1.96 20.95 15.50
N VAL A 68 -1.96 20.15 16.58
CA VAL A 68 -2.62 20.47 17.86
C VAL A 68 -1.57 20.28 18.94
N ASP A 69 -1.34 21.29 19.77
CA ASP A 69 -0.30 21.30 20.81
C ASP A 69 1.11 20.94 20.28
N GLY A 70 1.43 21.40 19.06
CA GLY A 70 2.70 21.14 18.39
C GLY A 70 2.84 19.73 17.77
N ARG A 71 1.83 18.87 17.93
CA ARG A 71 1.82 17.51 17.36
C ARG A 71 1.04 17.46 16.03
N PRO A 72 1.58 16.83 14.97
CA PRO A 72 0.82 16.51 13.76
C PRO A 72 -0.43 15.67 14.07
N THR A 73 -1.59 16.11 13.59
CA THR A 73 -2.87 15.42 13.84
C THR A 73 -3.64 15.13 12.56
N THR A 74 -3.66 16.07 11.63
CA THR A 74 -4.44 15.95 10.37
C THR A 74 -3.59 16.30 9.17
N ILE A 75 -3.92 15.70 8.03
CA ILE A 75 -3.38 16.06 6.71
C ILE A 75 -4.52 16.63 5.87
N LYS A 76 -4.26 17.76 5.19
CA LYS A 76 -5.19 18.49 4.33
C LYS A 76 -4.57 18.72 2.95
N PRO A 77 -5.36 19.05 1.90
CA PRO A 77 -4.79 19.58 0.67
C PRO A 77 -3.95 20.83 0.98
N GLY A 78 -2.77 20.96 0.37
CA GLY A 78 -1.88 22.09 0.66
C GLY A 78 -2.47 23.46 0.28
N LYS A 79 -3.42 23.48 -0.67
CA LYS A 79 -4.23 24.66 -1.02
C LYS A 79 -5.70 24.25 -1.13
N PRO A 80 -6.68 25.10 -0.75
CA PRO A 80 -8.11 24.76 -0.85
C PRO A 80 -8.54 24.33 -2.26
N VAL A 81 -7.96 24.96 -3.29
CA VAL A 81 -8.24 24.62 -4.70
C VAL A 81 -7.77 23.21 -5.09
N TYR A 82 -6.80 22.64 -4.38
CA TYR A 82 -6.25 21.32 -4.69
C TYR A 82 -7.23 20.16 -4.44
N LYS A 83 -8.26 20.35 -3.60
CA LYS A 83 -9.37 19.38 -3.45
C LYS A 83 -9.92 18.95 -4.81
N HIS A 84 -10.33 19.92 -5.63
CA HIS A 84 -10.90 19.68 -6.96
C HIS A 84 -9.87 19.11 -7.94
N VAL A 85 -8.60 19.50 -7.79
CA VAL A 85 -7.50 18.95 -8.59
C VAL A 85 -7.31 17.46 -8.28
N TYR A 86 -7.42 17.05 -7.02
CA TYR A 86 -7.28 15.65 -6.60
C TYR A 86 -8.46 14.81 -7.06
N GLN A 87 -9.67 15.34 -6.96
CA GLN A 87 -10.87 14.71 -7.51
C GLN A 87 -10.72 14.46 -9.02
N ARG A 88 -10.42 15.50 -9.79
CA ARG A 88 -10.21 15.38 -11.24
C ARG A 88 -9.07 14.43 -11.60
N LEU A 89 -8.02 14.40 -10.78
CA LEU A 89 -6.90 13.48 -10.96
C LEU A 89 -7.32 12.02 -10.78
N VAL A 90 -8.11 11.73 -9.73
CA VAL A 90 -8.58 10.39 -9.38
C VAL A 90 -9.72 9.92 -10.30
N GLU A 91 -10.46 10.84 -10.91
CA GLU A 91 -11.52 10.57 -11.90
C GLU A 91 -10.98 10.23 -13.29
N ASP A 92 -9.73 10.58 -13.60
CA ASP A 92 -9.09 10.11 -14.83
C ASP A 92 -8.86 8.60 -14.74
N HIS A 93 -9.73 7.85 -15.40
CA HIS A 93 -9.76 6.39 -15.35
C HIS A 93 -8.45 5.72 -15.83
N ILE A 94 -7.74 6.32 -16.80
CA ILE A 94 -6.46 5.77 -17.27
C ILE A 94 -5.40 5.97 -16.19
N PHE A 95 -5.27 7.20 -15.70
CA PHE A 95 -4.29 7.53 -14.67
C PHE A 95 -4.57 6.75 -13.38
N GLN A 96 -5.83 6.71 -12.94
CA GLN A 96 -6.27 5.96 -11.77
C GLN A 96 -5.94 4.48 -11.91
N ALA A 97 -6.23 3.87 -13.06
CA ALA A 97 -5.93 2.45 -13.29
C ALA A 97 -4.42 2.16 -13.23
N VAL A 98 -3.59 2.99 -13.88
CA VAL A 98 -2.12 2.84 -13.82
C VAL A 98 -1.60 2.95 -12.40
N GLN A 99 -1.96 4.02 -11.67
CA GLN A 99 -1.45 4.21 -10.31
C GLN A 99 -1.95 3.14 -9.34
N THR A 100 -3.20 2.70 -9.51
CA THR A 100 -3.76 1.63 -8.67
C THR A 100 -3.09 0.28 -8.95
N ILE A 101 -2.79 -0.05 -10.21
CA ILE A 101 -2.02 -1.26 -10.54
C ILE A 101 -0.64 -1.22 -9.90
N ASN A 102 0.11 -0.11 -10.05
CA ASN A 102 1.44 0.03 -9.45
C ASN A 102 1.40 -0.12 -7.91
N PHE A 103 0.43 0.51 -7.27
CA PHE A 103 0.21 0.41 -5.83
C PHE A 103 -0.10 -1.04 -5.40
N ASN A 104 -1.00 -1.71 -6.14
CA ASN A 104 -1.36 -3.10 -5.91
C ASN A 104 -0.18 -4.05 -6.09
N GLU A 105 0.68 -3.83 -7.09
CA GLU A 105 1.89 -4.65 -7.32
C GLU A 105 2.87 -4.59 -6.15
N LYS A 106 3.03 -3.44 -5.48
CA LYS A 106 3.85 -3.34 -4.24
C LYS A 106 3.24 -4.13 -3.08
N LEU A 107 1.92 -4.10 -2.94
CA LEU A 107 1.22 -4.88 -1.92
C LEU A 107 1.28 -6.39 -2.21
N ILE A 108 1.18 -6.79 -3.47
CA ILE A 108 1.38 -8.18 -3.92
C ILE A 108 2.79 -8.63 -3.58
N ALA A 109 3.82 -7.86 -3.96
CA ALA A 109 5.21 -8.18 -3.66
C ALA A 109 5.46 -8.36 -2.14
N THR A 110 4.87 -7.48 -1.32
CA THR A 110 4.92 -7.61 0.15
C THR A 110 4.25 -8.90 0.63
N SER A 111 3.07 -9.23 0.10
CA SER A 111 2.31 -10.42 0.49
C SER A 111 3.00 -11.71 0.06
N VAL A 112 3.58 -11.74 -1.14
CA VAL A 112 4.43 -12.86 -1.62
C VAL A 112 5.65 -13.04 -0.75
N SER A 113 6.28 -11.95 -0.28
CA SER A 113 7.39 -12.06 0.68
C SER A 113 6.94 -12.66 2.02
N ILE A 114 5.73 -12.36 2.48
CA ILE A 114 5.16 -12.97 3.69
C ILE A 114 4.91 -14.47 3.48
N ILE A 115 4.35 -14.86 2.33
CA ILE A 115 4.10 -16.26 1.98
C ILE A 115 5.42 -17.05 2.03
N LYS A 116 6.45 -16.58 1.31
CA LYS A 116 7.78 -17.21 1.29
C LYS A 116 8.37 -17.36 2.69
N ALA A 117 8.31 -16.29 3.51
CA ALA A 117 8.81 -16.36 4.88
C ALA A 117 8.05 -17.39 5.74
N CYS A 118 6.74 -17.56 5.53
CA CYS A 118 5.96 -18.58 6.21
C CYS A 118 6.35 -19.99 5.73
N GLU A 119 6.54 -20.20 4.43
CA GLU A 119 6.98 -21.48 3.85
C GLU A 119 8.36 -21.89 4.36
N ASP A 120 9.30 -20.94 4.42
CA ASP A 120 10.66 -21.15 4.95
C ASP A 120 10.61 -21.54 6.43
N GLU A 121 9.84 -20.82 7.25
CA GLU A 121 9.72 -21.10 8.68
C GLU A 121 9.00 -22.43 8.95
N LEU A 122 7.94 -22.76 8.20
CA LEU A 122 7.27 -24.05 8.29
C LEU A 122 8.21 -25.22 7.97
N THR A 123 9.09 -25.03 6.97
CA THR A 123 10.13 -26.00 6.65
C THR A 123 11.12 -26.17 7.80
N MET A 124 11.52 -25.07 8.46
CA MET A 124 12.35 -25.13 9.67
C MET A 124 11.65 -25.87 10.82
N LEU A 125 10.37 -25.59 11.06
CA LEU A 125 9.58 -26.26 12.10
C LEU A 125 9.52 -27.77 11.88
N LYS A 126 9.33 -28.20 10.62
CA LYS A 126 9.41 -29.61 10.23
C LYS A 126 10.75 -30.24 10.61
N ASN A 127 11.85 -29.54 10.38
CA ASN A 127 13.20 -30.03 10.65
C ASN A 127 13.53 -30.16 12.14
N ILE A 128 12.98 -29.28 13.00
CA ILE A 128 13.23 -29.31 14.46
C ILE A 128 12.26 -30.21 15.24
N GLY A 129 11.53 -31.09 14.55
CA GLY A 129 10.66 -32.07 15.19
C GLY A 129 9.23 -31.59 15.41
N LEU A 130 8.68 -30.79 14.49
CA LEU A 130 7.22 -30.75 14.32
C LEU A 130 6.75 -32.17 14.04
N ASP A 131 6.27 -32.84 15.08
CA ASP A 131 5.70 -34.18 14.99
C ASP A 131 4.35 -34.09 14.28
N LEU A 132 4.37 -34.37 12.98
CA LEU A 132 3.17 -34.49 12.14
C LEU A 132 2.43 -35.83 12.39
N GLY A 133 2.85 -36.61 13.39
CA GLY A 133 2.24 -37.86 13.81
C GLY A 133 0.83 -37.71 14.38
N SER A 134 -0.11 -38.39 13.71
CA SER A 134 -1.51 -38.69 14.08
C SER A 134 -2.52 -37.55 14.28
N SER A 135 -2.12 -36.29 14.45
CA SER A 135 -3.09 -35.19 14.34
C SER A 135 -2.39 -33.89 14.06
N VAL A 136 -2.41 -33.46 12.79
CA VAL A 136 -2.05 -32.10 12.36
C VAL A 136 -2.86 -31.04 13.15
N ILE A 137 -3.99 -31.45 13.73
CA ILE A 137 -4.91 -30.62 14.51
C ILE A 137 -4.63 -30.69 16.03
N SER A 138 -3.77 -31.60 16.52
CA SER A 138 -3.53 -31.80 17.95
C SER A 138 -2.08 -31.70 18.40
N GLY A 139 -1.18 -31.06 17.63
CA GLY A 139 0.21 -30.83 18.02
C GLY A 139 0.30 -30.01 19.33
N ARG A 140 0.23 -30.71 20.47
CA ARG A 140 0.34 -30.12 21.81
C ARG A 140 1.80 -29.74 22.01
N GLY A 141 2.14 -28.50 21.66
CA GLY A 141 3.50 -27.97 21.79
C GLY A 141 3.68 -26.62 21.10
N ALA A 142 4.82 -25.97 21.38
CA ALA A 142 5.14 -24.66 20.83
C ALA A 142 5.24 -24.66 19.28
N THR A 143 5.78 -25.74 18.69
CA THR A 143 5.95 -25.88 17.24
C THR A 143 4.63 -26.02 16.49
N GLY A 144 3.67 -26.82 17.00
CA GLY A 144 2.34 -26.96 16.40
C GLY A 144 1.52 -25.66 16.46
N THR A 145 1.56 -24.96 17.59
CA THR A 145 0.91 -23.64 17.74
C THR A 145 1.48 -22.63 16.75
N ARG A 146 2.82 -22.60 16.60
CA ARG A 146 3.48 -21.71 15.64
C ARG A 146 3.14 -22.08 14.20
N ALA A 147 3.13 -23.37 13.86
CA ALA A 147 2.76 -23.83 12.52
C ALA A 147 1.33 -23.37 12.14
N ASN A 148 0.37 -23.51 13.05
CA ASN A 148 -1.01 -23.04 12.81
C ASN A 148 -1.07 -21.53 12.56
N TYR A 149 -0.34 -20.73 13.35
CA TYR A 149 -0.24 -19.29 13.12
C TYR A 149 0.35 -18.95 11.75
N LEU A 150 1.42 -19.64 11.34
CA LEU A 150 2.04 -19.42 10.03
C LEU A 150 1.12 -19.80 8.88
N LEU A 151 0.38 -20.91 9.00
CA LEU A 151 -0.60 -21.34 8.00
C LEU A 151 -1.73 -20.32 7.84
N ASP A 152 -2.29 -19.82 8.94
CA ASP A 152 -3.32 -18.77 8.89
C ASP A 152 -2.77 -17.47 8.28
N LYS A 153 -1.60 -17.01 8.74
CA LYS A 153 -0.95 -15.83 8.19
C LYS A 153 -0.66 -15.94 6.69
N MET A 154 -0.19 -17.11 6.24
CA MET A 154 0.05 -17.41 4.83
C MET A 154 -1.26 -17.37 4.03
N MET A 155 -2.32 -17.99 4.55
CA MET A 155 -3.64 -17.96 3.92
C MET A 155 -4.17 -16.53 3.73
N GLN A 156 -4.07 -15.68 4.76
CA GLN A 156 -4.47 -14.27 4.66
C GLN A 156 -3.65 -13.51 3.60
N ALA A 157 -2.35 -13.78 3.50
CA ALA A 157 -1.49 -13.19 2.48
C ALA A 157 -1.86 -13.68 1.07
N THR A 158 -2.14 -14.96 0.88
CA THR A 158 -2.57 -15.54 -0.41
C THR A 158 -3.90 -14.94 -0.87
N LEU A 159 -4.91 -14.88 0.00
CA LEU A 159 -6.20 -14.26 -0.33
C LEU A 159 -6.04 -12.79 -0.73
N LYS A 160 -5.11 -12.07 -0.09
CA LYS A 160 -4.79 -10.69 -0.46
C LYS A 160 -4.16 -10.61 -1.86
N VAL A 161 -3.24 -11.51 -2.21
CA VAL A 161 -2.65 -11.58 -3.56
C VAL A 161 -3.74 -11.82 -4.60
N GLU A 162 -4.56 -12.87 -4.42
CA GLU A 162 -5.62 -13.23 -5.37
C GLU A 162 -6.61 -12.07 -5.61
N LYS A 163 -7.00 -11.38 -4.54
CA LYS A 163 -7.87 -10.21 -4.62
C LYS A 163 -7.24 -9.09 -5.44
N LEU A 164 -6.00 -8.71 -5.12
CA LEU A 164 -5.29 -7.61 -5.79
C LEU A 164 -4.99 -7.94 -7.26
N GLU A 165 -4.65 -9.19 -7.58
CA GLU A 165 -4.45 -9.64 -8.96
C GLU A 165 -5.75 -9.59 -9.76
N THR A 166 -6.85 -10.04 -9.18
CA THR A 166 -8.19 -9.94 -9.80
C THR A 166 -8.57 -8.49 -10.08
N GLU A 167 -8.33 -7.58 -9.14
CA GLU A 167 -8.52 -6.15 -9.34
C GLU A 167 -7.63 -5.61 -10.46
N ASN A 168 -6.34 -5.99 -10.48
CA ASN A 168 -5.41 -5.58 -11.53
C ASN A 168 -5.84 -6.08 -12.92
N VAL A 169 -6.39 -7.29 -13.04
CA VAL A 169 -6.95 -7.79 -14.31
C VAL A 169 -8.11 -6.91 -14.78
N LYS A 170 -8.99 -6.49 -13.89
CA LYS A 170 -10.10 -5.58 -14.23
C LYS A 170 -9.58 -4.21 -14.68
N LEU A 171 -8.59 -3.65 -13.98
CA LEU A 171 -7.98 -2.36 -14.32
C LEU A 171 -7.23 -2.42 -15.66
N LYS A 172 -6.52 -3.52 -15.95
CA LYS A 172 -5.87 -3.73 -17.26
C LYS A 172 -6.87 -3.74 -18.41
N LYS A 173 -8.09 -4.26 -18.21
CA LYS A 173 -9.18 -4.16 -19.20
C LYS A 173 -9.65 -2.72 -19.43
N VAL A 174 -9.67 -1.88 -18.40
CA VAL A 174 -9.98 -0.45 -18.54
C VAL A 174 -8.92 0.24 -19.40
N LEU A 175 -7.64 -0.03 -19.14
CA LEU A 175 -6.54 0.50 -19.93
C LEU A 175 -6.63 0.05 -21.40
N ALA A 176 -6.89 -1.23 -21.65
CA ALA A 176 -7.06 -1.74 -23.00
C ALA A 176 -8.16 -1.00 -23.77
N LYS A 177 -9.31 -0.70 -23.14
CA LYS A 177 -10.40 0.06 -23.78
C LYS A 177 -10.05 1.52 -24.04
N GLY A 178 -9.35 2.17 -23.10
CA GLY A 178 -8.93 3.57 -23.22
C GLY A 178 -7.78 3.82 -24.19
N THR A 179 -7.12 2.77 -24.69
CA THR A 179 -6.04 2.88 -25.69
C THR A 179 -6.59 2.97 -27.13
N PHE A 180 -7.87 2.66 -27.34
CA PHE A 180 -8.52 2.65 -28.67
C PHE A 180 -9.48 3.83 -28.91
N VAL A 181 -9.40 4.88 -28.08
CA VAL A 181 -10.19 6.12 -28.21
C VAL A 181 -9.22 7.30 -28.22
#